data_AF-A0A6A9T5K8-F1
#
_entry.id   AF-A0A6A9T5K8-F1
#
_cell.length_a   1.000
_cell.length_b   1.000
_cell.length_c   1.000
_cell.angle_alpha   90.00
_cell.angle_beta   90.00
_cell.angle_gamma   90.00
#
_symmetry.space_group_name_H-M   'P 1'
#
loop_
_entity.id
_entity.type
_entity.pdbx_description
1 polymer ?
#
loop_
_entity_poly.entity_id
_entity_poly.type
_entity_poly.pdbx_seq_one_letter_code
_entity_poly.pdbx_strand_id
1 'polypeptide(L)'
;MQDVRGQFADGDDESEALWTVRGTDSIRSRTVELIREADSRVVYGAEDPEQLGPAIRSALSDAAADGRRVVVVSKSAAVLDAVEDDAIETVRQPADHLTDISTARLLIADDDTILLSVAAPDSDRHQEIAFWSDGTAFARALARISFEMFGTEAF
;
A
#
# COMPACT_ATOMS: atom_id res chain seq x y z
N MET A 1 20.05 14.81 28.91
CA MET A 1 19.60 14.80 27.50
C MET A 1 19.70 13.35 27.08
N GLN A 2 18.57 12.66 26.94
CA GLN A 2 18.54 11.21 26.72
C GLN A 2 18.78 10.92 25.24
N ASP A 3 19.86 10.18 24.96
CA ASP A 3 20.10 9.50 23.69
C ASP A 3 19.15 8.30 23.59
N VAL A 4 18.18 8.36 22.67
CA VAL A 4 17.36 7.20 22.30
C VAL A 4 18.08 6.45 21.20
N ARG A 5 18.91 5.49 21.60
CA ARG A 5 19.56 4.54 20.69
C ARG A 5 18.56 3.41 20.42
N GLY A 6 18.11 3.28 19.17
CA GLY A 6 17.26 2.18 18.73
C GLY A 6 18.00 0.85 18.86
N GLN A 7 17.65 0.08 19.87
CA GLN A 7 18.13 -1.27 20.12
C GLN A 7 16.95 -2.20 19.80
N PHE A 8 16.95 -2.79 18.60
CA PHE A 8 16.13 -3.96 18.32
C PHE A 8 16.92 -5.19 18.77
N ALA A 9 16.22 -6.04 19.52
CA ALA A 9 16.76 -6.98 20.49
C ALA A 9 17.49 -8.17 19.85
N ASP A 10 18.43 -8.70 20.63
CA ASP A 10 19.08 -10.01 20.49
C ASP A 10 18.16 -11.05 21.16
N GLY A 11 17.66 -12.04 20.42
CA GLY A 11 16.81 -13.12 20.94
C GLY A 11 16.07 -13.87 19.82
N ASP A 12 16.05 -15.20 19.89
CA ASP A 12 15.33 -16.12 18.98
C ASP A 12 13.80 -15.90 19.00
N ASP A 13 13.32 -14.83 18.37
CA ASP A 13 11.92 -14.57 18.06
C ASP A 13 11.81 -14.36 16.54
N GLU A 14 10.90 -15.08 15.88
CA GLU A 14 10.68 -15.02 14.44
C GLU A 14 10.51 -13.56 13.99
N SER A 15 11.55 -13.00 13.36
CA SER A 15 11.60 -11.60 12.95
C SER A 15 10.39 -11.27 12.08
N GLU A 16 9.40 -10.60 12.66
CA GLU A 16 8.40 -9.82 11.94
C GLU A 16 9.15 -8.70 11.23
N ALA A 17 9.71 -9.01 10.06
CA ALA A 17 10.56 -8.10 9.35
C ALA A 17 9.70 -6.95 8.82
N LEU A 18 9.80 -5.82 9.51
CA LEU A 18 9.19 -4.56 9.14
C LEU A 18 10.28 -3.67 8.56
N TRP A 19 10.16 -3.34 7.29
CA TRP A 19 11.10 -2.50 6.60
C TRP A 19 10.54 -1.10 6.39
N THR A 20 11.42 -0.10 6.42
CA THR A 20 11.06 1.30 6.14
C THR A 20 11.67 1.74 4.82
N VAL A 21 10.88 2.41 3.98
CA VAL A 21 11.31 3.04 2.73
C VAL A 21 10.94 4.53 2.79
N ARG A 22 11.81 5.40 2.29
CA ARG A 22 11.61 6.85 2.33
C ARG A 22 11.74 7.44 0.94
N GLY A 23 10.90 8.44 0.65
CA GLY A 23 10.89 9.16 -0.62
C GLY A 23 9.99 8.51 -1.66
N THR A 24 9.26 9.35 -2.38
CA THR A 24 8.22 8.96 -3.33
C THR A 24 8.72 8.02 -4.41
N ASP A 25 9.91 8.25 -4.98
CA ASP A 25 10.47 7.38 -6.03
C ASP A 25 10.83 5.99 -5.51
N SER A 26 11.44 5.89 -4.33
CA SER A 26 11.80 4.61 -3.72
C SER A 26 10.56 3.83 -3.29
N ILE A 27 9.55 4.52 -2.75
CA ILE A 27 8.26 3.92 -2.39
C ILE A 27 7.54 3.42 -3.64
N ARG A 28 7.54 4.21 -4.73
CA ARG A 28 7.00 3.77 -6.03
C ARG A 28 7.72 2.53 -6.55
N SER A 29 9.05 2.50 -6.53
CA SER A 29 9.83 1.33 -6.96
C SER A 29 9.44 0.10 -6.15
N ARG A 30 9.37 0.24 -4.82
CA ARG A 30 9.01 -0.87 -3.94
C ARG A 30 7.58 -1.35 -4.16
N THR A 31 6.65 -0.41 -4.41
CA THR A 31 5.26 -0.74 -4.75
C THR A 31 5.19 -1.57 -6.03
N VAL A 32 5.94 -1.18 -7.08
CA VAL A 32 6.00 -1.92 -8.36
C VAL A 32 6.56 -3.33 -8.18
N GLU A 33 7.62 -3.48 -7.38
CA GLU A 33 8.20 -4.79 -7.06
C GLU A 33 7.17 -5.71 -6.41
N LEU A 34 6.53 -5.26 -5.33
CA LEU A 34 5.55 -6.04 -4.58
C LEU A 34 4.31 -6.40 -5.43
N ILE A 35 3.87 -5.53 -6.35
CA ILE A 35 2.79 -5.84 -7.30
C ILE A 35 3.18 -6.98 -8.23
N ARG A 36 4.44 -7.02 -8.70
CA ARG A 36 4.94 -8.04 -9.61
C ARG A 36 5.21 -9.38 -8.93
N GLU A 37 5.56 -9.34 -7.65
CA GLU A 37 5.78 -10.51 -6.81
C GLU A 37 4.46 -11.18 -6.40
N ALA A 38 3.32 -10.49 -6.51
CA ALA A 38 2.02 -11.04 -6.17
C ALA A 38 1.62 -12.22 -7.09
N ASP A 39 1.11 -13.28 -6.49
CA ASP A 39 0.73 -14.52 -7.15
C ASP A 39 -0.76 -14.56 -7.52
N SER A 40 -1.62 -13.98 -6.68
CA SER A 40 -3.08 -14.17 -6.76
C SER A 40 -3.85 -12.86 -6.77
N ARG A 41 -3.47 -11.89 -5.93
CA ARG A 41 -4.29 -10.70 -5.68
C ARG A 41 -3.46 -9.48 -5.33
N VAL A 42 -3.90 -8.33 -5.84
CA VAL A 42 -3.35 -7.01 -5.54
C VAL A 42 -4.48 -6.04 -5.20
N VAL A 43 -4.38 -5.36 -4.07
CA VAL A 43 -5.22 -4.21 -3.72
C VAL A 43 -4.34 -2.98 -3.56
N TYR A 44 -4.61 -1.94 -4.34
CA TYR A 44 -3.86 -0.69 -4.29
C TYR A 44 -4.78 0.48 -3.92
N GLY A 45 -4.43 1.17 -2.84
CA GLY A 45 -5.08 2.39 -2.37
C GLY A 45 -4.25 3.63 -2.64
N ALA A 46 -4.88 4.68 -3.14
CA ALA A 46 -4.24 5.97 -3.39
C ALA A 46 -5.21 7.13 -3.11
N GLU A 47 -4.68 8.26 -2.65
CA GLU A 47 -5.43 9.51 -2.43
C GLU A 47 -5.32 10.47 -3.62
N ASP A 48 -4.21 10.41 -4.36
CA ASP A 48 -3.90 11.33 -5.47
C ASP A 48 -3.56 10.57 -6.77
N PRO A 49 -4.06 10.99 -7.96
CA PRO A 49 -3.76 10.35 -9.24
C PRO A 49 -2.26 10.26 -9.59
N GLU A 50 -1.43 11.17 -9.09
CA GLU A 50 0.03 11.14 -9.26
C GLU A 50 0.65 9.89 -8.62
N GLN A 51 0.02 9.33 -7.57
CA GLN A 51 0.52 8.15 -6.87
C GLN A 51 0.43 6.88 -7.72
N LEU A 52 -0.55 6.79 -8.63
CA LEU A 52 -0.61 5.73 -9.65
C LEU A 52 0.56 5.83 -10.64
N GLY A 53 0.99 7.05 -11.01
CA GLY A 53 2.04 7.27 -12.02
C GLY A 53 1.90 6.40 -13.28
N PRO A 54 2.91 6.35 -14.17
CA PRO A 54 2.91 5.39 -15.29
C PRO A 54 3.38 3.99 -14.87
N ALA A 55 4.32 3.91 -13.92
CA ALA A 55 4.96 2.64 -13.54
C ALA A 55 4.05 1.73 -12.72
N ILE A 56 3.29 2.27 -11.75
CA ILE A 56 2.35 1.46 -10.97
C ILE A 56 1.15 1.07 -11.84
N ARG A 57 0.63 1.96 -12.70
CA ARG A 57 -0.41 1.59 -13.69
C ARG A 57 0.00 0.41 -14.55
N SER A 58 1.19 0.48 -15.15
CA SER A 58 1.71 -0.63 -15.95
C SER A 58 1.79 -1.91 -15.14
N ALA A 59 2.30 -1.86 -13.90
CA ALA A 59 2.41 -3.04 -13.05
C ALA A 59 1.04 -3.63 -12.68
N LEU A 60 0.03 -2.79 -12.41
CA LEU A 60 -1.34 -3.24 -12.12
C LEU A 60 -2.00 -3.86 -13.35
N SER A 61 -1.85 -3.26 -14.52
CA SER A 61 -2.35 -3.83 -15.79
C SER A 61 -1.66 -5.14 -16.14
N ASP A 62 -0.33 -5.22 -15.99
CA ASP A 62 0.43 -6.46 -16.20
C ASP A 62 -0.07 -7.55 -15.24
N ALA A 63 -0.32 -7.19 -13.97
CA ALA A 63 -0.87 -8.12 -13.00
C ALA A 63 -2.26 -8.65 -13.39
N ALA A 64 -3.15 -7.76 -13.82
CA ALA A 64 -4.49 -8.13 -14.29
C ALA A 64 -4.45 -9.00 -15.55
N ALA A 65 -3.56 -8.68 -16.50
CA ALA A 65 -3.37 -9.43 -17.74
C ALA A 65 -2.86 -10.86 -17.49
N ASP A 66 -2.06 -11.05 -16.45
CA ASP A 66 -1.59 -12.36 -15.99
C ASP A 66 -2.64 -13.15 -15.19
N GLY A 67 -3.86 -12.60 -15.04
CA GLY A 67 -5.01 -13.26 -14.41
C GLY A 67 -5.10 -13.08 -12.90
N ARG A 68 -4.27 -12.22 -12.30
CA ARG A 68 -4.35 -11.87 -10.88
C ARG A 68 -5.52 -10.92 -10.66
N ARG A 69 -6.18 -11.02 -9.50
CA ARG A 69 -7.27 -10.09 -9.16
C ARG A 69 -6.68 -8.75 -8.70
N VAL A 70 -6.94 -7.69 -9.45
CA VAL A 70 -6.44 -6.35 -9.15
C VAL A 70 -7.58 -5.42 -8.79
N VAL A 71 -7.48 -4.77 -7.63
CA VAL A 71 -8.48 -3.81 -7.15
C VAL A 71 -7.80 -2.48 -6.81
N VAL A 72 -8.29 -1.38 -7.36
CA VAL A 72 -7.88 -0.02 -6.99
C VAL A 72 -8.96 0.61 -6.13
N VAL A 73 -8.58 1.09 -4.94
CA VAL A 73 -9.50 1.71 -4.00
C VAL A 73 -9.14 3.17 -3.75
N SER A 74 -10.14 4.04 -3.76
CA SER A 74 -9.92 5.46 -3.46
C SER A 74 -11.18 6.19 -3.04
N LYS A 75 -11.01 7.25 -2.26
CA LYS A 75 -12.05 8.27 -2.03
C LYS A 75 -12.13 9.25 -3.21
N SER A 76 -11.03 9.43 -3.94
CA SER A 76 -10.90 10.37 -5.06
C SER A 76 -11.42 9.74 -6.36
N ALA A 77 -12.45 10.34 -6.95
CA ALA A 77 -12.93 9.93 -8.27
C ALA A 77 -11.83 10.07 -9.33
N ALA A 78 -10.99 11.11 -9.23
CA ALA A 78 -9.88 11.32 -10.17
C ALA A 78 -8.84 10.20 -10.15
N VAL A 79 -8.67 9.49 -9.02
CA VAL A 79 -7.81 8.30 -8.92
C VAL A 79 -8.43 7.11 -9.65
N LEU A 80 -9.75 6.92 -9.51
CA LEU A 80 -10.47 5.81 -10.13
C LEU A 80 -10.65 6.03 -11.64
N ASP A 81 -11.00 7.24 -12.07
CA ASP A 81 -11.12 7.63 -13.48
C ASP A 81 -9.77 7.54 -14.22
N ALA A 82 -8.67 7.57 -13.45
CA ALA A 82 -7.34 7.37 -13.95
C ALA A 82 -7.04 5.89 -14.27
N VAL A 83 -7.80 4.93 -13.75
CA VAL A 83 -7.62 3.53 -14.09
C VAL A 83 -8.29 3.28 -15.44
N GLU A 84 -7.51 3.13 -16.49
CA GLU A 84 -7.99 3.00 -17.88
C GLU A 84 -8.26 1.54 -18.29
N ASP A 85 -7.87 0.58 -17.47
CA ASP A 85 -7.92 -0.85 -17.76
C ASP A 85 -9.18 -1.48 -17.14
N ASP A 86 -10.11 -1.92 -18.00
CA ASP A 86 -11.38 -2.53 -17.60
C ASP A 86 -11.20 -3.85 -16.83
N ALA A 87 -10.02 -4.49 -16.90
CA ALA A 87 -9.71 -5.69 -16.12
C ALA A 87 -9.41 -5.38 -14.64
N ILE A 88 -9.18 -4.11 -14.30
CA ILE A 88 -8.92 -3.65 -12.93
C ILE A 88 -10.24 -3.22 -12.29
N GLU A 89 -10.57 -3.84 -11.15
CA GLU A 89 -11.74 -3.45 -10.37
C GLU A 89 -11.49 -2.13 -9.65
N THR A 90 -12.38 -1.15 -9.80
CA THR A 90 -12.28 0.13 -9.07
C THR A 90 -13.36 0.22 -8.00
N VAL A 91 -12.97 0.49 -6.75
CA VAL A 91 -13.90 0.65 -5.63
C VAL A 91 -13.79 2.06 -5.05
N ARG A 92 -14.93 2.77 -5.03
CA ARG A 92 -15.03 4.07 -4.38
C ARG A 92 -15.30 3.92 -2.89
N GLN A 93 -14.35 4.37 -2.08
CA GLN A 93 -14.51 4.41 -0.63
C GLN A 93 -15.37 5.62 -0.21
N PRO A 94 -16.36 5.45 0.68
CA PRO A 94 -17.14 6.55 1.20
C PRO A 94 -16.25 7.52 2.00
N ALA A 95 -16.52 8.83 1.88
CA ALA A 95 -15.69 9.87 2.50
C ALA A 95 -15.65 9.76 4.04
N ASP A 96 -16.72 9.25 4.65
CA ASP A 96 -16.94 9.18 6.11
C ASP A 96 -16.31 7.95 6.78
N HIS A 97 -15.72 7.01 6.02
CA HIS A 97 -14.98 5.90 6.58
C HIS A 97 -13.50 6.28 6.68
N LEU A 98 -13.05 6.46 7.93
CA LEU A 98 -11.67 6.61 8.42
C LEU A 98 -11.17 8.05 8.65
N THR A 99 -11.09 8.34 9.95
CA THR A 99 -10.29 9.31 10.73
C THR A 99 -8.96 9.65 10.08
N ASP A 100 -8.65 10.95 9.97
CA ASP A 100 -7.38 11.74 9.86
C ASP A 100 -5.99 11.08 9.65
N ILE A 101 -5.88 9.79 9.36
CA ILE A 101 -4.64 9.14 8.97
C ILE A 101 -4.49 9.43 7.48
N SER A 102 -3.62 10.38 7.12
CA SER A 102 -3.24 10.68 5.73
C SER A 102 -2.40 9.53 5.17
N THR A 103 -3.05 8.39 4.96
CA THR A 103 -2.47 7.25 4.27
C THR A 103 -2.34 7.64 2.81
N ALA A 104 -1.12 8.03 2.42
CA ALA A 104 -0.83 8.40 1.05
C ALA A 104 -1.03 7.20 0.11
N ARG A 105 -0.54 6.01 0.49
CA ARG A 105 -0.71 4.78 -0.29
C ARG A 105 -0.95 3.58 0.61
N LEU A 106 -1.70 2.64 0.07
CA LEU A 106 -1.81 1.29 0.59
C LEU A 106 -1.54 0.31 -0.56
N LEU A 107 -0.81 -0.76 -0.29
CA LEU A 107 -0.75 -1.94 -1.13
C LEU A 107 -0.95 -3.15 -0.23
N ILE A 108 -1.82 -4.07 -0.65
CA ILE A 108 -1.92 -5.41 -0.09
C ILE A 108 -1.73 -6.39 -1.25
N ALA A 109 -0.81 -7.32 -1.12
CA ALA A 109 -0.60 -8.42 -2.07
C ALA A 109 -0.82 -9.75 -1.35
N ASP A 110 -1.58 -10.65 -1.98
CA ASP A 110 -1.85 -12.03 -1.54
C ASP A 110 -2.32 -12.21 -0.08
N ASP A 111 -2.86 -11.14 0.50
CA ASP A 111 -3.34 -11.07 1.88
C ASP A 111 -2.24 -11.32 2.95
N ASP A 112 -0.97 -11.40 2.57
CA ASP A 112 0.18 -11.57 3.46
C ASP A 112 1.38 -10.66 3.19
N THR A 113 1.23 -9.75 2.23
CA THR A 113 2.14 -8.62 2.01
C THR A 113 1.38 -7.31 2.15
N ILE A 114 1.97 -6.34 2.86
CA ILE A 114 1.41 -5.00 3.00
C ILE A 114 2.48 -3.93 2.85
N LEU A 115 2.16 -2.83 2.17
CA LEU A 115 2.88 -1.58 2.20
C LEU A 115 1.91 -0.45 2.53
N LEU A 116 2.26 0.36 3.52
CA LEU A 116 1.49 1.53 3.94
C LEU A 116 2.41 2.74 3.93
N SER A 117 2.00 3.81 3.24
CA SER A 117 2.72 5.08 3.25
C SER A 117 1.88 6.21 3.83
N VAL A 118 2.58 7.18 4.42
CA VAL A 118 2.00 8.41 4.95
C VAL A 118 2.79 9.60 4.46
N ALA A 119 2.11 10.71 4.21
CA ALA A 119 2.78 11.98 3.96
C ALA A 119 3.39 12.52 5.26
N ALA A 120 4.66 12.96 5.23
CA ALA A 120 5.22 13.66 6.38
C ALA A 120 4.54 15.03 6.54
N PRO A 121 4.03 15.38 7.74
CA PRO A 121 3.25 16.60 7.94
C PRO A 121 4.04 17.91 7.85
N ASP A 122 5.38 17.87 7.74
CA ASP A 122 6.20 19.09 7.88
C ASP A 122 7.57 18.96 7.18
N SER A 123 7.59 19.03 5.85
CA SER A 123 8.84 19.10 5.10
C SER A 123 8.67 19.87 3.81
N ASP A 124 9.56 20.86 3.58
CA ASP A 124 9.74 21.58 2.30
C ASP A 124 9.95 20.67 1.07
N ARG A 125 9.99 19.34 1.26
CA ARG A 125 10.23 18.31 0.23
C ARG A 125 9.27 17.12 0.29
N HIS A 126 7.99 17.31 0.65
CA HIS A 126 6.92 16.29 0.52
C HIS A 126 7.42 14.86 0.80
N GLN A 127 7.97 14.65 2.01
CA GLN A 127 8.74 13.45 2.28
C GLN A 127 7.78 12.32 2.65
N GLU A 128 7.47 11.47 1.70
CA GLU A 128 6.65 10.28 1.93
C GLU A 128 7.48 9.20 2.65
N ILE A 129 6.90 8.54 3.65
CA ILE A 129 7.52 7.43 4.37
C ILE A 129 6.58 6.23 4.26
N ALA A 130 7.12 5.08 3.88
CA ALA A 130 6.39 3.82 3.84
C ALA A 130 7.00 2.78 4.77
N PHE A 131 6.13 1.93 5.31
CA PHE A 131 6.49 0.69 5.95
C PHE A 131 5.94 -0.46 5.15
N TRP A 132 6.67 -1.57 5.07
CA TRP A 132 6.18 -2.78 4.44
C TRP A 132 6.64 -4.03 5.18
N SER A 133 5.86 -5.10 5.02
CA SER A 133 6.16 -6.44 5.52
C SER A 133 5.59 -7.48 4.56
N ASP A 134 6.22 -8.64 4.49
CA ASP A 134 5.98 -9.70 3.50
C ASP A 134 6.07 -11.08 4.18
N GLY A 135 5.05 -11.91 4.00
CA GLY A 135 5.01 -13.29 4.49
C GLY A 135 4.99 -13.45 6.01
N THR A 136 4.84 -12.37 6.79
CA THR A 136 4.86 -12.39 8.26
C THR A 136 3.45 -12.46 8.88
N ALA A 137 3.35 -12.93 10.13
CA ALA A 137 2.10 -12.86 10.89
C ALA A 137 1.60 -11.41 11.03
N PHE A 138 2.52 -10.47 11.23
CA PHE A 138 2.25 -9.03 11.25
C PHE A 138 1.61 -8.52 9.96
N ALA A 139 2.19 -8.88 8.80
CA ALA A 139 1.68 -8.47 7.50
C ALA A 139 0.25 -8.96 7.27
N ARG A 140 -0.02 -10.24 7.58
CA ARG A 140 -1.37 -10.84 7.51
C ARG A 140 -2.37 -10.15 8.42
N ALA A 141 -1.96 -9.85 9.66
CA ALA A 141 -2.82 -9.16 10.62
C ALA A 141 -3.19 -7.74 10.14
N LEU A 142 -2.22 -6.97 9.63
CA LEU A 142 -2.47 -5.63 9.10
C LEU A 142 -3.31 -5.66 7.81
N ALA A 143 -3.07 -6.62 6.91
CA ALA A 143 -3.89 -6.80 5.71
C ALA A 143 -5.36 -7.02 6.09
N ARG A 144 -5.60 -7.89 7.09
CA ARG A 144 -6.95 -8.18 7.58
C ARG A 144 -7.65 -6.95 8.17
N ILE A 145 -6.97 -6.22 9.07
CA ILE A 145 -7.51 -5.01 9.69
C ILE A 145 -7.82 -3.96 8.62
N SER A 146 -6.94 -3.83 7.62
CA SER A 146 -7.13 -2.91 6.51
C SER A 146 -8.42 -3.23 5.73
N PHE A 147 -8.67 -4.50 5.39
CA PHE A 147 -9.91 -4.89 4.72
C PHE A 147 -11.18 -4.64 5.55
N GLU A 148 -11.12 -4.82 6.86
CA GLU A 148 -12.23 -4.49 7.75
C GLU A 148 -12.53 -2.99 7.75
N MET A 149 -11.49 -2.17 7.69
CA MET A 149 -11.63 -0.71 7.60
C MET A 149 -12.23 -0.23 6.27
N PHE A 150 -12.01 -0.94 5.16
CA PHE A 150 -12.55 -0.60 3.84
C PHE A 150 -13.97 -1.10 3.57
N GLY A 151 -14.58 -1.81 4.51
CA GLY A 151 -15.86 -2.48 4.31
C GLY A 151 -15.67 -3.79 3.54
N THR A 152 -15.93 -4.90 4.22
CA THR A 152 -15.65 -6.28 3.80
C THR A 152 -16.42 -6.75 2.55
N GLU A 153 -17.18 -5.88 1.88
CA GLU A 153 -17.98 -6.20 0.68
C GLU A 153 -17.27 -5.83 -0.64
N ALA A 154 -16.13 -5.15 -0.58
CA ALA A 154 -15.38 -4.65 -1.74
C ALA A 154 -14.33 -5.64 -2.30
N PHE A 155 -14.18 -6.81 -1.67
CA PHE A 155 -12.98 -7.63 -1.73
C PHE A 155 -13.30 -9.11 -1.61
#